data_AF-A0A9D5LAS6-F1
#
_entry.id   AF-A0A9D5LAS6-F1
#
_cell.length_a   1.000
_cell.length_b   1.000
_cell.length_c   1.000
_cell.angle_alpha   90.00
_cell.angle_beta   90.00
_cell.angle_gamma   90.00
#
_symmetry.space_group_name_H-M   'P 1'
#
loop_
_entity.id
_entity.type
_entity.pdbx_description
1 polymer ?
#
loop_
_entity_poly.entity_id
_entity_poly.type
_entity_poly.pdbx_seq_one_letter_code
_entity_poly.pdbx_strand_id
1 'polypeptide(L)'
;MKQHNYTLITLSLNGNIVLEPLAADRIAGVLATPGVSMVYSDYFVEGKRIDLIDYQDGSLRDDFNFGAAVAVKTSLLPDGFTELHNNIEWYRLRLDLSRKGRIIRIPEPLYSVCDSVTTAESQFDYVDPRNRDYQIAMEEICTAHLRDIGALLTSSSSSVDVTAGEFPVEASVIIPVRNRVSTIADAVKSALGQRTDFSFNVIVVDNGSTDGTLEVLGSIDDQRLHVISVAQGYNTPGIGGCWNRAIFSDRCGRFAIQLDSDDVYSSTATLQHIVDKFMTEKCAMVVGSYTLTDFDLNVIPPGLIDHREWTPDNGRNNLLRINGIGAPRAFFTPVARSITFPDASYGEDYAMALAVSRTYKIGRIFDSLYFCRRWHDNTDASLDTAAVNRNNLFKDTLRTRELHARIALLKR
;
A
#
# COMPACT_ATOMS: atom_id res chain seq x y z
N MET A 1 8.23 34.71 -6.55
CA MET A 1 7.99 36.09 -6.03
C MET A 1 8.05 36.08 -4.51
N LYS A 2 8.88 36.90 -3.86
CA LYS A 2 8.91 37.03 -2.38
C LYS A 2 7.88 38.10 -1.95
N GLN A 3 6.69 37.68 -1.54
CA GLN A 3 5.76 38.54 -0.79
C GLN A 3 6.08 38.36 0.71
N HIS A 4 6.16 39.45 1.47
CA HIS A 4 7.08 39.64 2.60
C HIS A 4 7.14 38.64 3.78
N ASN A 5 6.37 37.55 3.82
CA ASN A 5 6.47 36.52 4.88
C ASN A 5 6.47 35.07 4.38
N TYR A 6 6.39 34.82 3.07
CA TYR A 6 6.43 33.46 2.51
C TYR A 6 7.05 33.41 1.10
N THR A 7 7.50 32.22 0.72
CA THR A 7 8.03 31.89 -0.60
C THR A 7 7.08 30.91 -1.27
N LEU A 8 6.60 31.26 -2.47
CA LEU A 8 5.89 30.33 -3.34
C LEU A 8 6.92 29.47 -4.09
N ILE A 9 6.81 28.15 -3.95
CA ILE A 9 7.65 27.15 -4.61
C ILE A 9 6.79 26.42 -5.63
N THR A 10 7.24 26.40 -6.88
CA THR A 10 6.62 25.66 -7.98
C THR A 10 7.21 24.25 -8.02
N LEU A 11 6.35 23.23 -7.95
CA LEU A 11 6.74 21.81 -7.96
C LEU A 11 6.67 21.18 -9.36
N SER A 12 5.85 21.75 -10.26
CA SER A 12 5.81 21.36 -11.66
C SER A 12 6.73 22.25 -12.49
N LEU A 13 7.53 21.63 -13.36
CA LEU A 13 8.30 22.32 -14.42
C LEU A 13 7.45 22.63 -15.65
N ASN A 14 6.22 22.10 -15.72
CA ASN A 14 5.33 22.21 -16.88
C ASN A 14 4.09 23.01 -16.53
N GLY A 15 3.88 24.11 -17.26
CA GLY A 15 2.70 24.97 -17.17
C GLY A 15 2.92 26.26 -16.37
N ASN A 16 2.20 27.31 -16.77
CA ASN A 16 2.23 28.60 -16.11
C ASN A 16 1.22 28.60 -14.95
N ILE A 17 1.70 28.95 -13.74
CA ILE A 17 0.84 29.10 -12.56
C ILE A 17 0.30 30.53 -12.50
N VAL A 18 -1.02 30.66 -12.50
CA VAL A 18 -1.73 31.93 -12.34
C VAL A 18 -2.53 31.88 -11.04
N LEU A 19 -2.23 32.78 -10.11
CA LEU A 19 -2.96 32.88 -8.85
C LEU A 19 -4.36 33.46 -9.09
N GLU A 20 -5.37 32.89 -8.45
CA GLU A 20 -6.73 33.43 -8.45
C GLU A 20 -6.79 34.77 -7.68
N PRO A 21 -7.80 35.62 -7.93
CA PRO A 21 -7.99 36.84 -7.15
C PRO A 21 -8.01 36.56 -5.64
N LEU A 22 -7.25 37.35 -4.87
CA LEU A 22 -7.08 37.21 -3.40
C LEU A 22 -6.38 35.93 -2.93
N ALA A 23 -5.90 35.05 -3.82
CA ALA A 23 -5.20 33.83 -3.43
C ALA A 23 -3.95 34.12 -2.58
N ALA A 24 -3.19 35.17 -2.92
CA ALA A 24 -2.03 35.59 -2.15
C ALA A 24 -2.38 35.98 -0.70
N ASP A 25 -3.44 36.79 -0.52
CA ASP A 25 -3.91 37.19 0.81
C ASP A 25 -4.46 36.00 1.59
N ARG A 26 -5.16 35.08 0.90
CA ARG A 26 -5.68 33.84 1.50
C ARG A 26 -4.54 32.94 2.00
N ILE A 27 -3.52 32.72 1.17
CA ILE A 27 -2.32 31.95 1.52
C ILE A 27 -1.59 32.60 2.70
N ALA A 28 -1.36 33.91 2.64
CA ALA A 28 -0.70 34.65 3.71
C ALA A 28 -1.47 34.55 5.04
N GLY A 29 -2.79 34.66 5.00
CA GLY A 29 -3.66 34.56 6.17
C GLY A 29 -3.60 33.19 6.84
N VAL A 30 -3.61 32.09 6.06
CA VAL A 30 -3.49 30.74 6.62
C VAL A 30 -2.08 30.50 7.16
N LEU A 31 -1.03 30.91 6.44
CA LEU A 31 0.36 30.78 6.90
C LEU A 31 0.63 31.59 8.17
N ALA A 32 -0.05 32.72 8.39
CA ALA A 32 0.09 33.50 9.62
C ALA A 32 -0.38 32.74 10.88
N THR A 33 -1.16 31.66 10.71
CA THR A 33 -1.58 30.81 11.83
C THR A 33 -0.36 30.24 12.58
N PRO A 34 -0.33 30.34 13.93
CA PRO A 34 0.74 29.76 14.73
C PRO A 34 0.94 28.26 14.47
N GLY A 35 2.22 27.86 14.37
CA GLY A 35 2.61 26.47 14.16
C GLY A 35 2.34 25.92 12.75
N VAL A 36 1.99 26.73 11.75
CA VAL A 36 1.94 26.33 10.33
C VAL A 36 3.30 26.57 9.68
N SER A 37 3.86 25.59 8.97
CA SER A 37 5.13 25.71 8.24
C SER A 37 4.93 25.91 6.73
N MET A 38 3.92 25.25 6.18
CA MET A 38 3.65 25.20 4.75
C MET A 38 2.14 25.09 4.49
N VAL A 39 1.68 25.68 3.39
CA VAL A 39 0.35 25.48 2.85
C VAL A 39 0.40 25.07 1.39
N TYR A 40 -0.62 24.35 0.96
CA TYR A 40 -0.90 24.00 -0.43
C TYR A 40 -2.41 24.03 -0.64
N SER A 41 -2.86 24.06 -1.88
CA SER A 41 -4.29 24.23 -2.16
C SER A 41 -4.76 23.33 -3.28
N ASP A 42 -6.07 23.13 -3.35
CA ASP A 42 -6.71 22.69 -4.58
C ASP A 42 -6.40 23.69 -5.71
N TYR A 43 -6.63 23.29 -6.95
CA TYR A 43 -6.29 24.11 -8.10
C TYR A 43 -7.12 23.74 -9.33
N PHE A 44 -7.05 24.57 -10.37
CA PHE A 44 -7.61 24.26 -11.68
C PHE A 44 -6.50 23.83 -12.64
N VAL A 45 -6.81 22.85 -13.50
CA VAL A 45 -6.01 22.50 -14.68
C VAL A 45 -6.94 22.59 -15.87
N GLU A 46 -6.64 23.48 -16.82
CA GLU A 46 -7.45 23.66 -18.04
C GLU A 46 -8.95 23.86 -17.73
N GLY A 47 -9.27 24.59 -16.66
CA GLY A 47 -10.63 24.85 -16.20
C GLY A 47 -11.30 23.72 -15.41
N LYS A 48 -10.65 22.56 -15.26
CA LYS A 48 -11.13 21.46 -14.42
C LYS A 48 -10.56 21.59 -12.99
N ARG A 49 -11.44 21.53 -12.00
CA ARG A 49 -11.05 21.51 -10.58
C ARG A 49 -10.34 20.20 -10.23
N ILE A 50 -9.21 20.31 -9.56
CA ILE A 50 -8.45 19.20 -8.98
C ILE A 50 -8.48 19.35 -7.46
N ASP A 51 -9.15 18.41 -6.80
CA ASP A 51 -9.16 18.30 -5.35
C ASP A 51 -7.95 17.49 -4.88
N LEU A 52 -7.26 17.97 -3.85
CA LEU A 52 -6.17 17.26 -3.18
C LEU A 52 -6.67 16.55 -1.92
N ILE A 53 -5.77 15.94 -1.15
CA ILE A 53 -6.06 15.33 0.15
C ILE A 53 -5.32 16.06 1.26
N ASP A 54 -5.81 15.94 2.49
CA ASP A 54 -5.17 16.53 3.67
C ASP A 54 -3.86 15.81 4.03
N TYR A 55 -2.89 16.58 4.49
CA TYR A 55 -1.61 16.07 4.96
C TYR A 55 -1.74 15.51 6.38
N GLN A 56 -1.19 14.31 6.60
CA GLN A 56 -1.17 13.63 7.89
C GLN A 56 0.29 13.33 8.29
N ASP A 57 0.55 13.03 9.56
CA ASP A 57 1.90 12.66 10.01
C ASP A 57 2.43 11.43 9.24
N GLY A 58 1.53 10.51 8.87
CA GLY A 58 1.82 9.33 8.06
C GLY A 58 1.85 9.57 6.56
N SER A 59 1.63 10.80 6.07
CA SER A 59 1.87 11.17 4.68
C SER A 59 3.38 11.19 4.43
N LEU A 60 4.02 10.03 4.40
CA LEU A 60 5.48 9.88 4.25
C LEU A 60 5.89 9.41 2.86
N ARG A 61 4.94 8.98 2.02
CA ARG A 61 5.21 8.59 0.64
C ARG A 61 5.78 9.75 -0.18
N ASP A 62 6.76 9.45 -1.02
CA ASP A 62 7.44 10.44 -1.86
C ASP A 62 6.57 10.94 -3.03
N ASP A 63 5.50 10.22 -3.37
CA ASP A 63 4.48 10.57 -4.38
C ASP A 63 3.26 11.34 -3.82
N PHE A 64 3.36 11.96 -2.63
CA PHE A 64 2.26 12.77 -2.11
C PHE A 64 2.00 13.97 -3.03
N ASN A 65 0.79 14.07 -3.56
CA ASN A 65 0.39 15.14 -4.46
C ASN A 65 0.07 16.43 -3.68
N PHE A 66 0.94 17.44 -3.81
CA PHE A 66 0.73 18.80 -3.28
C PHE A 66 0.13 19.77 -4.31
N GLY A 67 -0.18 19.29 -5.51
CA GLY A 67 -0.47 20.12 -6.67
C GLY A 67 0.82 20.70 -7.28
N ALA A 68 0.66 21.70 -8.14
CA ALA A 68 1.75 22.33 -8.88
C ALA A 68 2.54 23.37 -8.06
N ALA A 69 2.00 23.86 -6.94
CA ALA A 69 2.65 24.87 -6.12
C ALA A 69 2.35 24.73 -4.62
N VAL A 70 3.33 25.11 -3.81
CA VAL A 70 3.22 25.22 -2.35
C VAL A 70 3.72 26.57 -1.87
N ALA A 71 3.23 27.04 -0.73
CA ALA A 71 3.73 28.24 -0.09
C ALA A 71 4.33 27.91 1.28
N VAL A 72 5.59 28.31 1.48
CA VAL A 72 6.38 28.00 2.68
C VAL A 72 6.76 29.29 3.38
N LYS A 73 6.73 29.32 4.72
CA LYS A 73 7.29 30.45 5.48
C LYS A 73 8.75 30.66 5.11
N THR A 74 9.11 31.84 4.62
CA THR A 74 10.47 32.11 4.14
C THR A 74 11.52 31.90 5.23
N SER A 75 11.17 32.17 6.50
CA SER A 75 12.04 31.95 7.66
C SER A 75 12.37 30.48 7.94
N LEU A 76 11.69 29.52 7.31
CA LEU A 76 11.94 28.09 7.47
C LEU A 76 12.78 27.50 6.33
N LEU A 77 13.01 28.27 5.27
CA LEU A 77 13.85 27.89 4.14
C LEU A 77 15.33 28.14 4.45
N PRO A 78 16.25 27.38 3.82
CA PRO A 78 17.68 27.64 3.92
C PRO A 78 18.04 29.06 3.47
N ASP A 79 19.08 29.63 4.08
CA ASP A 79 19.64 30.91 3.64
C ASP A 79 20.07 30.83 2.17
N GLY A 80 19.66 31.82 1.38
CA GLY A 80 19.95 31.85 -0.05
C GLY A 80 19.12 30.88 -0.90
N PHE A 81 18.08 30.24 -0.36
CA PHE A 81 17.20 29.38 -1.16
C PHE A 81 16.63 30.10 -2.39
N THR A 82 16.87 29.53 -3.57
CA THR A 82 16.41 30.03 -4.87
C THR A 82 15.40 29.10 -5.51
N GLU A 83 15.74 27.83 -5.66
CA GLU A 83 14.95 26.81 -6.37
C GLU A 83 15.22 25.41 -5.83
N LEU A 84 14.39 24.44 -6.25
CA LEU A 84 14.63 23.01 -6.07
C LEU A 84 15.14 22.43 -7.38
N HIS A 85 16.17 21.60 -7.33
CA HIS A 85 16.77 21.02 -8.53
C HIS A 85 16.19 19.64 -8.89
N ASN A 86 15.57 18.95 -7.95
CA ASN A 86 15.01 17.62 -8.15
C ASN A 86 14.01 17.22 -7.03
N ASN A 87 13.34 16.09 -7.25
CA ASN A 87 12.37 15.54 -6.29
C ASN A 87 13.00 15.10 -4.96
N ILE A 88 14.30 14.74 -4.93
CA ILE A 88 15.01 14.33 -3.71
C ILE A 88 15.14 15.52 -2.75
N GLU A 89 15.52 16.70 -3.27
CA GLU A 89 15.58 17.95 -2.50
C GLU A 89 14.19 18.35 -1.99
N TRP A 90 13.15 18.22 -2.83
CA TRP A 90 11.78 18.47 -2.43
C TRP A 90 11.35 17.58 -1.27
N TYR A 91 11.59 16.26 -1.39
CA TYR A 91 11.19 15.30 -0.37
C TYR A 91 11.88 15.55 0.96
N ARG A 92 13.18 15.87 0.95
CA ARG A 92 13.92 16.28 2.16
C ARG A 92 13.34 17.54 2.78
N LEU A 93 13.19 18.62 1.99
CA LEU A 93 12.67 19.89 2.48
C LEU A 93 11.27 19.73 3.09
N ARG A 94 10.37 19.01 2.41
CA ARG A 94 9.02 18.72 2.90
C ARG A 94 9.04 18.03 4.25
N LEU A 95 9.83 16.96 4.41
CA LEU A 95 9.92 16.25 5.69
C LEU A 95 10.56 17.09 6.80
N ASP A 96 11.46 18.01 6.47
CA ASP A 96 12.02 18.97 7.42
C ASP A 96 10.95 19.99 7.86
N LEU A 97 10.13 20.48 6.90
CA LEU A 97 9.04 21.41 7.18
C LEU A 97 7.94 20.78 8.04
N SER A 98 7.64 19.49 7.86
CA SER A 98 6.65 18.79 8.69
C SER A 98 7.11 18.65 10.16
N ARG A 99 8.42 18.58 10.41
CA ARG A 99 8.97 18.59 11.78
C ARG A 99 8.96 19.98 12.41
N LYS A 100 9.00 21.05 11.61
CA LYS A 100 9.01 22.46 12.07
C LYS A 100 7.61 23.03 12.29
N GLY A 101 6.57 22.42 11.74
CA GLY A 101 5.20 22.86 11.89
C GLY A 101 4.22 22.07 11.02
N ARG A 102 2.94 22.41 11.17
CA ARG A 102 1.84 21.80 10.42
C ARG A 102 1.89 22.20 8.95
N ILE A 103 1.68 21.22 8.10
CA ILE A 103 1.42 21.39 6.67
C ILE A 103 -0.09 21.36 6.49
N ILE A 104 -0.67 22.41 5.91
CA ILE A 104 -2.13 22.58 5.82
C ILE A 104 -2.58 22.66 4.37
N ARG A 105 -3.58 21.86 4.01
CA ARG A 105 -4.34 22.03 2.77
C ARG A 105 -5.35 23.16 2.94
N ILE A 106 -5.42 24.03 1.95
CA ILE A 106 -6.53 24.97 1.76
C ILE A 106 -7.46 24.34 0.71
N PRO A 107 -8.66 23.86 1.07
CA PRO A 107 -9.58 23.16 0.16
C PRO A 107 -10.34 24.11 -0.79
N GLU A 108 -9.62 25.09 -1.31
CA GLU A 108 -10.07 26.14 -2.21
C GLU A 108 -9.14 26.13 -3.44
N PRO A 109 -9.65 26.22 -4.66
CA PRO A 109 -8.81 26.32 -5.84
C PRO A 109 -8.18 27.71 -5.92
N LEU A 110 -6.95 27.87 -5.42
CA LEU A 110 -6.30 29.18 -5.30
C LEU A 110 -5.41 29.55 -6.50
N TYR A 111 -5.20 28.63 -7.43
CA TYR A 111 -4.47 28.90 -8.65
C TYR A 111 -4.94 28.01 -9.80
N SER A 112 -4.60 28.45 -11.00
CA SER A 112 -4.81 27.74 -12.25
C SER A 112 -3.45 27.38 -12.88
N VAL A 113 -3.35 26.16 -13.41
CA VAL A 113 -2.22 25.72 -14.24
C VAL A 113 -2.68 25.78 -15.70
N CYS A 114 -2.03 26.64 -16.47
CA CYS A 114 -2.24 26.82 -17.91
C CYS A 114 -1.11 26.15 -18.70
N ASP A 115 -1.38 25.75 -19.95
CA ASP A 115 -0.40 25.16 -20.88
C ASP A 115 0.27 23.88 -20.36
N SER A 116 -0.49 23.01 -19.67
CA SER A 116 0.04 21.75 -19.16
C SER A 116 0.29 20.76 -20.29
N VAL A 117 1.55 20.37 -20.50
CA VAL A 117 1.86 19.20 -21.32
C VAL A 117 1.65 17.97 -20.44
N THR A 118 0.61 17.19 -20.73
CA THR A 118 0.36 15.91 -20.07
C THR A 118 1.44 14.90 -20.45
N THR A 119 2.38 14.64 -19.56
CA THR A 119 3.19 13.43 -19.59
C THR A 119 2.53 12.40 -18.69
N ALA A 120 1.99 11.33 -19.29
CA ALA A 120 1.48 10.20 -18.55
C ALA A 120 2.65 9.49 -17.86
N GLU A 121 2.78 9.63 -16.55
CA GLU A 121 3.68 8.79 -15.76
C GLU A 121 3.05 7.41 -15.58
N SER A 122 3.87 6.36 -15.71
CA SER A 122 3.39 4.99 -15.67
C SER A 122 3.28 4.49 -14.23
N GLN A 123 2.24 3.70 -13.95
CA GLN A 123 1.95 3.14 -12.62
C GLN A 123 3.08 2.27 -12.03
N PHE A 124 4.14 1.98 -12.79
CA PHE A 124 5.25 1.09 -12.42
C PHE A 124 6.64 1.73 -12.52
N ASP A 125 6.74 3.05 -12.64
CA ASP A 125 8.04 3.73 -12.80
C ASP A 125 8.99 3.46 -11.61
N TYR A 126 8.48 3.11 -10.42
CA TYR A 126 9.29 2.72 -9.27
C TYR A 126 10.03 1.38 -9.42
N VAL A 127 9.70 0.56 -10.42
CA VAL A 127 10.32 -0.75 -10.71
C VAL A 127 11.45 -0.63 -11.74
N ASP A 128 11.68 0.56 -12.32
CA ASP A 128 12.78 0.80 -13.25
C ASP A 128 14.15 0.70 -12.52
N PRO A 129 15.09 -0.16 -12.98
CA PRO A 129 16.45 -0.21 -12.43
C PRO A 129 17.19 1.14 -12.43
N ARG A 130 16.83 2.05 -13.34
CA ARG A 130 17.35 3.43 -13.42
C ARG A 130 16.89 4.33 -12.27
N ASN A 131 15.86 3.91 -11.53
CA ASN A 131 15.36 4.59 -10.33
C ASN A 131 15.95 4.03 -9.02
N ARG A 132 16.92 3.11 -9.06
CA ARG A 132 17.48 2.52 -7.83
C ARG A 132 18.17 3.55 -6.93
N ASP A 133 19.03 4.40 -7.48
CA ASP A 133 19.73 5.43 -6.70
C ASP A 133 18.74 6.46 -6.12
N TYR A 134 17.69 6.78 -6.89
CA TYR A 134 16.57 7.59 -6.43
C TYR A 134 15.84 6.92 -5.25
N GLN A 135 15.50 5.64 -5.37
CA GLN A 135 14.82 4.89 -4.30
C GLN A 135 15.66 4.80 -3.03
N ILE A 136 16.98 4.60 -3.17
CA ILE A 136 17.92 4.60 -2.04
C ILE A 136 17.92 5.98 -1.36
N ALA A 137 18.03 7.06 -2.13
CA ALA A 137 18.03 8.43 -1.58
C ALA A 137 16.71 8.75 -0.84
N MET A 138 15.57 8.34 -1.39
CA MET A 138 14.27 8.52 -0.75
C MET A 138 14.12 7.70 0.54
N GLU A 139 14.60 6.45 0.53
CA GLU A 139 14.62 5.61 1.73
C GLU A 139 15.49 6.21 2.83
N GLU A 140 16.70 6.71 2.49
CA GLU A 140 17.60 7.34 3.45
C GLU A 140 16.99 8.58 4.10
N ILE A 141 16.35 9.44 3.29
CA ILE A 141 15.66 10.65 3.77
C ILE A 141 14.50 10.29 4.70
N CYS A 142 13.66 9.32 4.32
CA CYS A 142 12.55 8.87 5.16
C CYS A 142 13.07 8.27 6.47
N THR A 143 14.11 7.44 6.40
CA THR A 143 14.75 6.82 7.57
C THR A 143 15.32 7.86 8.53
N ALA A 144 15.96 8.91 8.00
CA ALA A 144 16.42 10.04 8.80
C ALA A 144 15.25 10.78 9.46
N HIS A 145 14.18 11.06 8.72
CA HIS A 145 12.98 11.68 9.28
C HIS A 145 12.39 10.83 10.42
N LEU A 146 12.22 9.51 10.22
CA LEU A 146 11.72 8.59 11.26
C LEU A 146 12.60 8.60 12.51
N ARG A 147 13.92 8.74 12.36
CA ARG A 147 14.84 8.89 13.49
C ARG A 147 14.56 10.16 14.28
N ASP A 148 14.45 11.28 13.58
CA ASP A 148 14.28 12.60 14.18
C ASP A 148 12.96 12.73 14.95
N ILE A 149 11.91 12.02 14.51
CA ILE A 149 10.60 12.01 15.18
C ILE A 149 10.44 10.88 16.20
N GLY A 150 11.48 10.06 16.43
CA GLY A 150 11.45 8.96 17.39
C GLY A 150 10.57 7.78 16.99
N ALA A 151 10.43 7.52 15.68
CA ALA A 151 9.64 6.42 15.12
C ALA A 151 10.50 5.32 14.45
N LEU A 152 11.82 5.52 14.35
CA LEU A 152 12.74 4.57 13.71
C LEU A 152 12.90 3.31 14.56
N LEU A 153 12.51 2.16 14.01
CA LEU A 153 12.76 0.88 14.64
C LEU A 153 14.16 0.38 14.28
N THR A 154 15.03 0.22 15.27
CA THR A 154 16.43 -0.26 15.11
C THR A 154 16.68 -1.65 15.68
N SER A 155 15.87 -2.12 16.64
CA SER A 155 16.01 -3.45 17.24
C SER A 155 15.61 -4.57 16.28
N SER A 156 16.28 -5.71 16.28
CA SER A 156 15.85 -6.85 15.46
C SER A 156 14.39 -7.21 15.76
N SER A 157 13.62 -7.52 14.71
CA SER A 157 12.25 -7.99 14.87
C SER A 157 12.24 -9.32 15.64
N SER A 158 11.21 -9.53 16.46
CA SER A 158 11.09 -10.77 17.23
C SER A 158 10.69 -11.94 16.33
N SER A 159 11.31 -13.09 16.53
CA SER A 159 10.80 -14.35 15.99
C SER A 159 9.53 -14.76 16.72
N VAL A 160 8.67 -15.51 16.05
CA VAL A 160 7.47 -16.11 16.64
C VAL A 160 7.63 -17.63 16.68
N ASP A 161 7.09 -18.27 17.72
CA ASP A 161 6.93 -19.71 17.72
C ASP A 161 5.79 -20.08 16.77
N VAL A 162 6.16 -20.34 15.52
CA VAL A 162 5.20 -20.69 14.46
C VAL A 162 4.56 -22.06 14.70
N THR A 163 5.09 -22.89 15.61
CA THR A 163 4.53 -24.22 15.91
C THR A 163 3.43 -24.19 16.97
N ALA A 164 3.23 -23.04 17.63
CA ALA A 164 2.28 -22.89 18.71
C ALA A 164 0.82 -23.05 18.24
N GLY A 165 0.01 -23.75 19.04
CA GLY A 165 -1.43 -23.93 18.85
C GLY A 165 -1.81 -25.15 18.01
N GLU A 166 -3.05 -25.61 18.19
CA GLU A 166 -3.65 -26.71 17.43
C GLU A 166 -4.52 -26.18 16.29
N PHE A 167 -4.40 -26.80 15.11
CA PHE A 167 -5.10 -26.39 13.90
C PHE A 167 -5.57 -27.61 13.11
N PRO A 168 -6.69 -27.52 12.36
CA PRO A 168 -7.22 -28.63 11.58
C PRO A 168 -6.30 -29.04 10.41
N VAL A 169 -5.54 -28.07 9.88
CA VAL A 169 -4.56 -28.25 8.81
C VAL A 169 -3.40 -27.28 9.01
N GLU A 170 -2.26 -27.55 8.38
CA GLU A 170 -1.08 -26.68 8.49
C GLU A 170 -1.27 -25.37 7.71
N ALA A 171 -1.90 -25.43 6.54
CA ALA A 171 -2.14 -24.25 5.71
C ALA A 171 -3.59 -24.15 5.20
N SER A 172 -4.07 -22.92 5.07
CA SER A 172 -5.31 -22.61 4.36
C SER A 172 -5.03 -21.59 3.26
N VAL A 173 -5.35 -21.93 2.02
CA VAL A 173 -5.38 -20.96 0.93
C VAL A 173 -6.67 -20.16 1.04
N ILE A 174 -6.55 -18.84 1.15
CA ILE A 174 -7.68 -17.92 1.35
C ILE A 174 -7.93 -17.18 0.04
N ILE A 175 -9.16 -17.31 -0.48
CA ILE A 175 -9.59 -16.70 -1.75
C ILE A 175 -10.86 -15.88 -1.51
N PRO A 176 -10.75 -14.58 -1.21
CA PRO A 176 -11.88 -13.68 -1.29
C PRO A 176 -12.34 -13.57 -2.75
N VAL A 177 -13.64 -13.68 -3.01
CA VAL A 177 -14.17 -13.61 -4.37
C VAL A 177 -15.47 -12.80 -4.44
N ARG A 178 -15.63 -12.03 -5.51
CA ARG A 178 -16.90 -11.42 -5.90
C ARG A 178 -16.96 -11.27 -7.41
N ASN A 179 -17.94 -11.90 -8.03
CA ASN A 179 -18.18 -11.86 -9.47
C ASN A 179 -16.92 -12.17 -10.29
N ARG A 180 -16.46 -13.42 -10.21
CA ARG A 180 -15.27 -13.95 -10.88
C ARG A 180 -15.54 -15.29 -11.53
N VAL A 181 -16.71 -15.46 -12.14
CA VAL A 181 -17.12 -16.71 -12.80
C VAL A 181 -16.09 -17.19 -13.83
N SER A 182 -15.41 -16.26 -14.51
CA SER A 182 -14.42 -16.55 -15.55
C SER A 182 -13.06 -17.00 -15.04
N THR A 183 -12.70 -16.71 -13.78
CA THR A 183 -11.34 -16.95 -13.27
C THR A 183 -11.28 -17.84 -12.05
N ILE A 184 -12.34 -17.91 -11.25
CA ILE A 184 -12.33 -18.57 -9.94
C ILE A 184 -11.99 -20.07 -10.03
N ALA A 185 -12.42 -20.74 -11.11
CA ALA A 185 -12.10 -22.15 -11.33
C ALA A 185 -10.60 -22.38 -11.43
N ASP A 186 -9.86 -21.51 -12.13
CA ASP A 186 -8.41 -21.65 -12.32
C ASP A 186 -7.67 -21.41 -11.00
N ALA A 187 -8.07 -20.38 -10.26
CA ALA A 187 -7.50 -20.06 -8.95
C ALA A 187 -7.65 -21.24 -7.98
N VAL A 188 -8.88 -21.77 -7.84
CA VAL A 188 -9.16 -22.92 -6.95
C VAL A 188 -8.42 -24.18 -7.41
N LYS A 189 -8.40 -24.48 -8.72
CA LYS A 189 -7.65 -25.63 -9.25
C LYS A 189 -6.14 -25.50 -9.00
N SER A 190 -5.58 -24.30 -9.17
CA SER A 190 -4.17 -24.01 -8.89
C SER A 190 -3.83 -24.22 -7.41
N ALA A 191 -4.72 -23.81 -6.51
CA ALA A 191 -4.57 -24.04 -5.08
C ALA A 191 -4.70 -25.53 -4.69
N LEU A 192 -5.70 -26.24 -5.23
CA LEU A 192 -5.91 -27.67 -4.94
C LEU A 192 -4.83 -28.57 -5.55
N GLY A 193 -4.17 -28.12 -6.63
CA GLY A 193 -3.07 -28.81 -7.30
C GLY A 193 -1.71 -28.71 -6.60
N GLN A 194 -1.63 -28.01 -5.47
CA GLN A 194 -0.40 -27.87 -4.68
C GLN A 194 0.03 -29.21 -4.08
N ARG A 195 1.35 -29.43 -4.05
CA ARG A 195 2.01 -30.64 -3.52
C ARG A 195 2.80 -30.25 -2.29
N THR A 196 2.42 -30.83 -1.15
CA THR A 196 2.96 -30.50 0.17
C THR A 196 3.19 -31.77 0.98
N ASP A 197 4.08 -31.72 1.96
CA ASP A 197 4.26 -32.77 2.97
C ASP A 197 3.37 -32.59 4.21
N PHE A 198 2.60 -31.49 4.25
CA PHE A 198 1.60 -31.18 5.27
C PHE A 198 0.17 -31.14 4.68
N SER A 199 -0.83 -31.22 5.56
CA SER A 199 -2.24 -31.06 5.18
C SER A 199 -2.60 -29.60 4.94
N PHE A 200 -3.46 -29.34 3.95
CA PHE A 200 -3.99 -28.00 3.68
C PHE A 200 -5.43 -28.06 3.17
N ASN A 201 -6.11 -26.92 3.23
CA ASN A 201 -7.42 -26.72 2.61
C ASN A 201 -7.49 -25.39 1.83
N VAL A 202 -8.58 -25.19 1.09
CA VAL A 202 -8.87 -23.95 0.36
C VAL A 202 -10.18 -23.38 0.90
N ILE A 203 -10.11 -22.16 1.41
CA ILE A 203 -11.26 -21.41 1.93
C ILE A 203 -11.57 -20.28 0.95
N VAL A 204 -12.66 -20.42 0.23
CA VAL A 204 -13.20 -19.38 -0.65
C VAL A 204 -14.25 -18.59 0.13
N VAL A 205 -14.10 -17.28 0.22
CA VAL A 205 -15.10 -16.39 0.83
C VAL A 205 -15.82 -15.65 -0.28
N ASP A 206 -17.01 -16.13 -0.63
CA ASP A 206 -17.86 -15.51 -1.63
C ASP A 206 -18.60 -14.31 -1.03
N ASN A 207 -18.30 -13.13 -1.55
CA ASN A 207 -18.85 -11.86 -1.08
C ASN A 207 -20.13 -11.47 -1.84
N GLY A 208 -21.05 -12.42 -1.92
CA GLY A 208 -22.35 -12.24 -2.55
C GLY A 208 -22.25 -12.12 -4.08
N SER A 209 -21.62 -13.08 -4.74
CA SER A 209 -21.56 -13.10 -6.20
C SER A 209 -22.93 -13.33 -6.84
N THR A 210 -23.10 -12.82 -8.06
CA THR A 210 -24.37 -12.86 -8.82
C THR A 210 -24.18 -13.29 -10.28
N ASP A 211 -22.99 -13.75 -10.65
CA ASP A 211 -22.55 -13.97 -12.04
C ASP A 211 -22.34 -15.44 -12.41
N GLY A 212 -22.67 -16.39 -11.53
CA GLY A 212 -22.35 -17.80 -11.71
C GLY A 212 -21.17 -18.32 -10.89
N THR A 213 -20.47 -17.45 -10.13
CA THR A 213 -19.28 -17.84 -9.34
C THR A 213 -19.58 -18.98 -8.35
N LEU A 214 -20.72 -18.92 -7.66
CA LEU A 214 -21.09 -19.95 -6.66
C LEU A 214 -21.42 -21.30 -7.32
N GLU A 215 -22.04 -21.28 -8.49
CA GLU A 215 -22.35 -22.47 -9.28
C GLU A 215 -21.08 -23.17 -9.76
N VAL A 216 -20.09 -22.39 -10.21
CA VAL A 216 -18.75 -22.90 -10.57
C VAL A 216 -18.08 -23.54 -9.36
N LEU A 217 -18.07 -22.86 -8.22
CA LEU A 217 -17.51 -23.41 -6.98
C LEU A 217 -18.23 -24.69 -6.53
N GLY A 218 -19.56 -24.74 -6.63
CA GLY A 218 -20.38 -25.90 -6.29
C GLY A 218 -20.17 -27.12 -7.21
N SER A 219 -19.60 -26.92 -8.40
CA SER A 219 -19.27 -28.00 -9.34
C SER A 219 -17.93 -28.69 -9.05
N ILE A 220 -17.10 -28.13 -8.16
CA ILE A 220 -15.78 -28.67 -7.82
C ILE A 220 -15.94 -29.66 -6.65
N ASP A 221 -15.81 -30.96 -6.96
CA ASP A 221 -15.86 -32.04 -5.97
C ASP A 221 -14.47 -32.35 -5.39
N ASP A 222 -14.05 -31.56 -4.39
CA ASP A 222 -12.84 -31.79 -3.59
C ASP A 222 -13.13 -31.46 -2.12
N GLN A 223 -12.89 -32.43 -1.22
CA GLN A 223 -13.18 -32.29 0.21
C GLN A 223 -12.36 -31.19 0.90
N ARG A 224 -11.25 -30.75 0.30
CA ARG A 224 -10.42 -29.65 0.80
C ARG A 224 -11.00 -28.27 0.47
N LEU A 225 -11.98 -28.17 -0.43
CA LEU A 225 -12.62 -26.91 -0.77
C LEU A 225 -13.74 -26.57 0.23
N HIS A 226 -13.68 -25.37 0.80
CA HIS A 226 -14.67 -24.84 1.71
C HIS A 226 -15.12 -23.47 1.24
N VAL A 227 -16.42 -23.32 0.97
CA VAL A 227 -17.01 -22.05 0.54
C VAL A 227 -17.76 -21.43 1.72
N ILE A 228 -17.42 -20.19 2.05
CA ILE A 228 -18.14 -19.34 3.01
C ILE A 228 -18.88 -18.28 2.19
N SER A 229 -20.20 -18.44 2.03
CA SER A 229 -21.03 -17.47 1.31
C SER A 229 -21.52 -16.37 2.25
N VAL A 230 -21.30 -15.12 1.86
CA VAL A 230 -21.82 -13.94 2.55
C VAL A 230 -23.04 -13.42 1.79
N ALA A 231 -24.20 -13.44 2.45
CA ALA A 231 -25.42 -12.91 1.85
C ALA A 231 -25.30 -11.39 1.60
N GLN A 232 -25.83 -10.93 0.46
CA GLN A 232 -25.92 -9.50 0.19
C GLN A 232 -26.87 -8.81 1.18
N GLY A 233 -26.47 -7.64 1.69
CA GLY A 233 -27.31 -6.82 2.58
C GLY A 233 -26.56 -5.62 3.17
N TYR A 234 -27.09 -5.04 4.25
CA TYR A 234 -26.55 -3.84 4.89
C TYR A 234 -25.12 -3.99 5.48
N ASN A 235 -24.55 -5.20 5.50
CA ASN A 235 -23.26 -5.53 6.11
C ASN A 235 -22.34 -6.37 5.18
N THR A 236 -22.42 -6.18 3.86
CA THR A 236 -21.51 -6.86 2.92
C THR A 236 -20.07 -6.40 3.21
N PRO A 237 -19.15 -7.31 3.60
CA PRO A 237 -17.78 -6.94 3.94
C PRO A 237 -17.01 -6.46 2.70
N GLY A 238 -15.95 -5.68 2.94
CA GLY A 238 -14.88 -5.50 1.98
C GLY A 238 -13.92 -6.70 1.97
N ILE A 239 -12.77 -6.54 1.30
CA ILE A 239 -11.76 -7.60 1.20
C ILE A 239 -11.22 -7.97 2.59
N GLY A 240 -10.98 -6.99 3.46
CA GLY A 240 -10.53 -7.23 4.83
C GLY A 240 -11.55 -8.00 5.67
N GLY A 241 -12.84 -7.74 5.51
CA GLY A 241 -13.90 -8.51 6.17
C GLY A 241 -13.98 -9.95 5.65
N CYS A 242 -13.75 -10.19 4.36
CA CYS A 242 -13.61 -11.54 3.82
C CYS A 242 -12.42 -12.29 4.44
N TRP A 243 -11.25 -11.64 4.53
CA TRP A 243 -10.09 -12.18 5.22
C TRP A 243 -10.38 -12.51 6.69
N ASN A 244 -11.02 -11.60 7.41
CA ASN A 244 -11.41 -11.84 8.80
C ASN A 244 -12.32 -13.07 8.93
N ARG A 245 -13.35 -13.21 8.09
CA ARG A 245 -14.21 -14.41 8.08
C ARG A 245 -13.40 -15.69 7.84
N ALA A 246 -12.43 -15.65 6.94
CA ALA A 246 -11.60 -16.79 6.63
C ALA A 246 -10.68 -17.16 7.82
N ILE A 247 -9.92 -16.20 8.35
CA ILE A 247 -8.96 -16.49 9.43
C ILE A 247 -9.66 -16.88 10.73
N PHE A 248 -10.88 -16.39 11.00
CA PHE A 248 -11.67 -16.77 12.17
C PHE A 248 -12.52 -18.02 11.97
N SER A 249 -12.50 -18.63 10.77
CA SER A 249 -13.13 -19.93 10.55
C SER A 249 -12.44 -21.02 11.38
N ASP A 250 -13.23 -21.93 11.94
CA ASP A 250 -12.73 -23.14 12.63
C ASP A 250 -11.96 -24.08 11.68
N ARG A 251 -12.08 -23.86 10.36
CA ARG A 251 -11.32 -24.60 9.35
C ARG A 251 -9.99 -23.95 8.98
N CYS A 252 -9.72 -22.73 9.43
CA CYS A 252 -8.48 -22.05 9.08
C CYS A 252 -7.28 -22.75 9.73
N GLY A 253 -6.29 -23.04 8.91
CA GLY A 253 -5.04 -23.65 9.31
C GLY A 253 -4.10 -22.69 10.02
N ARG A 254 -2.95 -23.23 10.41
CA ARG A 254 -1.88 -22.51 11.12
C ARG A 254 -1.34 -21.33 10.32
N PHE A 255 -1.22 -21.50 9.00
CA PHE A 255 -0.84 -20.44 8.08
C PHE A 255 -2.00 -20.12 7.12
N ALA A 256 -2.39 -18.85 7.07
CA ALA A 256 -3.36 -18.35 6.11
C ALA A 256 -2.61 -17.74 4.92
N ILE A 257 -2.79 -18.29 3.72
CA ILE A 257 -2.00 -17.96 2.53
C ILE A 257 -2.92 -17.37 1.47
N GLN A 258 -2.57 -16.20 0.95
CA GLN A 258 -3.37 -15.55 -0.07
C GLN A 258 -3.33 -16.30 -1.41
N LEU A 259 -4.48 -16.32 -2.09
CA LEU A 259 -4.56 -16.36 -3.54
C LEU A 259 -5.72 -15.45 -4.01
N ASP A 260 -5.44 -14.52 -4.91
CA ASP A 260 -6.50 -13.67 -5.48
C ASP A 260 -7.36 -14.49 -6.46
N SER A 261 -8.67 -14.25 -6.46
CA SER A 261 -9.67 -15.04 -7.19
C SER A 261 -9.53 -15.03 -8.72
N ASP A 262 -8.66 -14.16 -9.22
CA ASP A 262 -8.30 -13.97 -10.61
C ASP A 262 -6.86 -14.38 -10.93
N ASP A 263 -6.07 -14.80 -9.96
CA ASP A 263 -4.68 -15.18 -10.14
C ASP A 263 -4.46 -16.69 -9.94
N VAL A 264 -3.27 -17.18 -10.27
CA VAL A 264 -2.91 -18.60 -10.13
C VAL A 264 -1.49 -18.75 -9.58
N TYR A 265 -1.23 -19.75 -8.74
CA TYR A 265 0.13 -20.04 -8.29
C TYR A 265 1.04 -20.44 -9.45
N SER A 266 2.29 -19.99 -9.40
CA SER A 266 3.28 -20.18 -10.46
C SER A 266 3.84 -21.61 -10.52
N SER A 267 3.69 -22.37 -9.45
CA SER A 267 4.22 -23.73 -9.30
C SER A 267 3.33 -24.55 -8.37
N THR A 268 3.39 -25.88 -8.52
CA THR A 268 2.75 -26.83 -7.58
C THR A 268 3.46 -26.89 -6.22
N ALA A 269 4.64 -26.29 -6.09
CA ALA A 269 5.43 -26.25 -4.86
C ALA A 269 5.30 -24.91 -4.10
N THR A 270 4.45 -23.98 -4.55
CA THR A 270 4.34 -22.64 -3.96
C THR A 270 3.98 -22.69 -2.47
N LEU A 271 2.99 -23.50 -2.08
CA LEU A 271 2.61 -23.60 -0.65
C LEU A 271 3.73 -24.20 0.20
N GLN A 272 4.42 -25.23 -0.29
CA GLN A 272 5.57 -25.82 0.41
C GLN A 272 6.63 -24.75 0.68
N HIS A 273 7.02 -23.99 -0.34
CA HIS A 273 8.02 -22.95 -0.21
C HIS A 273 7.62 -21.87 0.81
N ILE A 274 6.35 -21.45 0.82
CA ILE A 274 5.85 -20.47 1.79
C ILE A 274 5.92 -21.02 3.22
N VAL A 275 5.46 -22.26 3.46
CA VAL A 275 5.46 -22.87 4.80
C VAL A 275 6.89 -23.14 5.28
N ASP A 276 7.77 -23.65 4.41
CA ASP A 276 9.20 -23.85 4.74
C ASP A 276 9.86 -22.54 5.19
N LYS A 277 9.47 -21.41 4.57
CA LYS A 277 9.95 -20.08 4.94
C LYS A 277 9.50 -19.67 6.34
N PHE A 278 8.24 -19.94 6.70
CA PHE A 278 7.76 -19.72 8.08
C PHE A 278 8.57 -20.53 9.08
N MET A 279 8.76 -21.82 8.80
CA MET A 279 9.44 -22.76 9.69
C MET A 279 10.92 -22.40 9.88
N THR A 280 11.60 -22.04 8.79
CA THR A 280 13.02 -21.72 8.79
C THR A 280 13.30 -20.35 9.42
N GLU A 281 12.51 -19.33 9.04
CA GLU A 281 12.78 -17.96 9.48
C GLU A 281 12.04 -17.55 10.76
N LYS A 282 11.09 -18.36 11.22
CA LYS A 282 10.27 -18.09 12.41
C LYS A 282 9.63 -16.70 12.37
N CYS A 283 9.09 -16.36 11.20
CA CYS A 283 8.46 -15.08 10.90
C CYS A 283 6.94 -15.14 11.12
N ALA A 284 6.28 -13.99 11.33
CA ALA A 284 4.83 -13.95 11.50
C ALA A 284 4.08 -13.71 10.18
N MET A 285 4.80 -13.30 9.14
CA MET A 285 4.28 -13.09 7.80
C MET A 285 5.36 -13.44 6.78
N VAL A 286 4.97 -14.02 5.66
CA VAL A 286 5.82 -14.25 4.49
C VAL A 286 5.21 -13.50 3.32
N VAL A 287 6.05 -12.81 2.55
CA VAL A 287 5.61 -12.11 1.34
C VAL A 287 6.47 -12.53 0.17
N GLY A 288 5.80 -12.90 -0.92
CA GLY A 288 6.44 -13.32 -2.17
C GLY A 288 6.63 -12.20 -3.18
N SER A 289 7.09 -12.64 -4.35
CA SER A 289 7.08 -11.90 -5.61
C SER A 289 6.05 -12.50 -6.55
N TYR A 290 5.74 -11.76 -7.62
CA TYR A 290 4.80 -12.20 -8.64
C TYR A 290 5.18 -11.76 -10.03
N THR A 291 4.75 -12.51 -11.02
CA THR A 291 4.96 -12.16 -12.42
C THR A 291 3.66 -11.67 -13.03
N LEU A 292 3.69 -10.51 -13.66
CA LEU A 292 2.55 -10.01 -14.42
C LEU A 292 2.39 -10.83 -15.70
N THR A 293 1.18 -11.30 -15.95
CA THR A 293 0.83 -12.01 -17.16
C THR A 293 -0.47 -11.48 -17.76
N ASP A 294 -0.71 -11.78 -19.03
CA ASP A 294 -2.06 -11.72 -19.58
C ASP A 294 -2.92 -12.89 -19.05
N PHE A 295 -4.14 -13.00 -19.57
CA PHE A 295 -5.08 -14.06 -19.18
C PHE A 295 -4.56 -15.47 -19.52
N ASP A 296 -3.80 -15.60 -20.60
CA ASP A 296 -3.24 -16.86 -21.11
C ASP A 296 -1.88 -17.21 -20.50
N LEU A 297 -1.47 -16.49 -19.44
CA LEU A 297 -0.21 -16.64 -18.71
C LEU A 297 1.06 -16.24 -19.50
N ASN A 298 0.92 -15.48 -20.59
CA ASN A 298 2.09 -14.88 -21.24
C ASN A 298 2.58 -13.70 -20.40
N VAL A 299 3.89 -13.65 -20.13
CA VAL A 299 4.49 -12.57 -19.34
C VAL A 299 4.32 -11.23 -20.05
N ILE A 300 3.82 -10.24 -19.32
CA ILE A 300 3.66 -8.86 -19.80
C ILE A 300 4.59 -7.91 -19.03
N PRO A 301 5.03 -6.79 -19.63
CA PRO A 301 5.88 -5.81 -18.93
C PRO A 301 5.23 -5.27 -17.65
N PRO A 302 6.01 -4.94 -16.61
CA PRO A 302 7.47 -5.13 -16.48
C PRO A 302 7.93 -6.58 -16.18
N GLY A 303 7.04 -7.56 -16.09
CA GLY A 303 7.37 -8.95 -15.78
C GLY A 303 7.35 -9.25 -14.28
N LEU A 304 8.49 -9.66 -13.72
CA LEU A 304 8.62 -9.97 -12.29
C LEU A 304 8.57 -8.70 -11.44
N ILE A 305 7.69 -8.67 -10.45
CA ILE A 305 7.63 -7.67 -9.39
C ILE A 305 8.11 -8.34 -8.10
N ASP A 306 9.33 -7.98 -7.65
CA ASP A 306 9.98 -8.67 -6.53
C ASP A 306 10.10 -7.86 -5.23
N HIS A 307 9.78 -6.57 -5.29
CA HIS A 307 9.86 -5.64 -4.18
C HIS A 307 11.21 -5.69 -3.43
N ARG A 308 12.33 -5.66 -4.18
CA ARG A 308 13.71 -5.65 -3.65
C ARG A 308 14.04 -4.43 -2.79
N GLU A 309 13.19 -3.41 -2.74
CA GLU A 309 13.26 -2.32 -1.77
C GLU A 309 13.09 -2.79 -0.31
N TRP A 310 12.63 -4.02 -0.08
CA TRP A 310 12.63 -4.62 1.26
C TRP A 310 14.01 -5.19 1.60
N THR A 311 14.64 -4.65 2.64
CA THR A 311 15.88 -5.18 3.23
C THR A 311 15.63 -5.72 4.65
N PRO A 312 16.43 -6.70 5.13
CA PRO A 312 16.33 -7.18 6.52
C PRO A 312 16.50 -6.06 7.56
N ASP A 313 17.35 -5.07 7.27
CA ASP A 313 17.72 -4.02 8.22
C ASP A 313 16.70 -2.87 8.25
N ASN A 314 16.14 -2.48 7.09
CA ASN A 314 15.34 -1.26 6.99
C ASN A 314 14.00 -1.43 6.27
N GLY A 315 13.66 -2.61 5.75
CA GLY A 315 12.43 -2.86 5.00
C GLY A 315 11.16 -2.45 5.76
N ARG A 316 11.10 -2.70 7.08
CA ARG A 316 9.95 -2.29 7.92
C ARG A 316 9.82 -0.77 8.12
N ASN A 317 10.90 -0.02 7.99
CA ASN A 317 10.88 1.44 8.06
C ASN A 317 10.54 2.01 6.68
N ASN A 318 11.16 1.48 5.63
CA ASN A 318 10.85 1.83 4.25
C ASN A 318 9.39 1.50 3.87
N LEU A 319 8.78 0.50 4.53
CA LEU A 319 7.36 0.17 4.38
C LEU A 319 6.44 1.37 4.62
N LEU A 320 6.79 2.30 5.53
CA LEU A 320 6.01 3.53 5.77
C LEU A 320 6.05 4.53 4.60
N ARG A 321 7.03 4.41 3.71
CA ARG A 321 7.17 5.25 2.51
C ARG A 321 6.48 4.65 1.30
N ILE A 322 6.69 3.36 1.04
CA ILE A 322 6.21 2.70 -0.18
C ILE A 322 4.71 2.34 -0.09
N ASN A 323 4.09 2.09 -1.25
CA ASN A 323 2.65 1.89 -1.38
C ASN A 323 2.18 0.43 -1.27
N GLY A 324 3.09 -0.54 -1.25
CA GLY A 324 2.74 -1.96 -1.14
C GLY A 324 3.92 -2.77 -0.65
N ILE A 325 3.64 -3.98 -0.16
CA ILE A 325 4.67 -4.92 0.29
C ILE A 325 4.87 -6.09 -0.69
N GLY A 326 4.04 -6.21 -1.72
CA GLY A 326 4.05 -7.33 -2.66
C GLY A 326 3.08 -8.44 -2.29
N ALA A 327 3.10 -9.49 -3.11
CA ALA A 327 2.15 -10.60 -3.05
C ALA A 327 2.77 -11.90 -3.62
N PRO A 328 2.25 -13.09 -3.26
CA PRO A 328 1.16 -13.31 -2.31
C PRO A 328 1.66 -13.04 -0.89
N ARG A 329 0.73 -12.68 -0.01
CA ARG A 329 1.01 -12.57 1.44
C ARG A 329 0.52 -13.82 2.15
N ALA A 330 1.29 -14.29 3.10
CA ALA A 330 0.90 -15.35 4.00
C ALA A 330 1.13 -14.91 5.44
N PHE A 331 0.29 -15.42 6.35
CA PHE A 331 0.27 -14.98 7.74
C PHE A 331 0.24 -16.18 8.68
N PHE A 332 0.97 -16.08 9.79
CA PHE A 332 0.74 -16.96 10.93
C PHE A 332 -0.59 -16.59 11.57
N THR A 333 -1.56 -17.51 11.52
CA THR A 333 -2.97 -17.24 11.82
C THR A 333 -3.20 -16.62 13.21
N PRO A 334 -2.53 -17.05 14.31
CA PRO A 334 -2.67 -16.39 15.61
C PRO A 334 -2.30 -14.90 15.62
N VAL A 335 -1.26 -14.51 14.88
CA VAL A 335 -0.86 -13.10 14.77
C VAL A 335 -1.85 -12.32 13.90
N ALA A 336 -2.31 -12.91 12.78
CA ALA A 336 -3.35 -12.28 11.97
C ALA A 336 -4.66 -12.07 12.76
N ARG A 337 -5.07 -13.05 13.58
CA ARG A 337 -6.26 -12.96 14.44
C ARG A 337 -6.14 -11.90 15.53
N SER A 338 -4.95 -11.71 16.11
CA SER A 338 -4.75 -10.70 17.17
C SER A 338 -4.73 -9.26 16.63
N ILE A 339 -4.33 -9.08 15.37
CA ILE A 339 -4.31 -7.77 14.70
C ILE A 339 -5.64 -7.46 14.03
N THR A 340 -6.22 -8.43 13.32
CA THR A 340 -7.39 -8.33 12.43
C THR A 340 -7.18 -7.42 11.21
N PHE A 341 -7.78 -7.77 10.08
CA PHE A 341 -7.73 -6.92 8.88
C PHE A 341 -8.73 -5.78 9.04
N PRO A 342 -8.38 -4.53 8.70
CA PRO A 342 -9.39 -3.48 8.61
C PRO A 342 -10.33 -3.82 7.46
N ASP A 343 -11.64 -3.70 7.70
CA ASP A 343 -12.63 -3.94 6.66
C ASP A 343 -12.77 -2.73 5.74
N ALA A 344 -11.72 -2.52 4.94
CA ALA A 344 -11.70 -1.59 3.83
C ALA A 344 -11.53 -2.42 2.55
N SER A 345 -12.13 -1.98 1.45
CA SER A 345 -11.93 -2.61 0.13
C SER A 345 -10.61 -2.16 -0.54
N TYR A 346 -9.63 -1.72 0.26
CA TYR A 346 -8.32 -1.27 -0.19
C TYR A 346 -7.35 -1.12 0.99
N GLY A 347 -6.14 -1.69 0.88
CA GLY A 347 -5.02 -1.46 1.82
C GLY A 347 -5.09 -2.25 3.13
N GLU A 348 -5.98 -3.22 3.24
CA GLU A 348 -6.12 -4.13 4.38
C GLU A 348 -4.88 -4.99 4.62
N ASP A 349 -4.25 -5.44 3.53
CA ASP A 349 -2.99 -6.17 3.53
C ASP A 349 -1.83 -5.29 4.05
N TYR A 350 -1.81 -4.03 3.63
CA TYR A 350 -0.79 -3.05 3.98
C TYR A 350 -0.91 -2.67 5.45
N ALA A 351 -2.14 -2.54 5.96
CA ALA A 351 -2.40 -2.37 7.39
C ALA A 351 -1.85 -3.55 8.21
N MET A 352 -2.13 -4.79 7.77
CA MET A 352 -1.61 -5.99 8.42
C MET A 352 -0.08 -6.03 8.39
N ALA A 353 0.53 -5.74 7.25
CA ALA A 353 1.99 -5.69 7.10
C ALA A 353 2.64 -4.64 8.01
N LEU A 354 2.08 -3.43 8.11
CA LEU A 354 2.54 -2.39 9.02
C LEU A 354 2.52 -2.88 10.47
N ALA A 355 1.38 -3.43 10.92
CA ALA A 355 1.21 -3.91 12.29
C ALA A 355 2.12 -5.11 12.62
N VAL A 356 2.28 -6.07 11.70
CA VAL A 356 3.18 -7.21 11.87
C VAL A 356 4.63 -6.73 11.94
N SER A 357 5.05 -5.88 11.00
CA SER A 357 6.44 -5.41 10.88
C SER A 357 6.94 -4.60 12.08
N ARG A 358 6.01 -4.05 12.87
CA ARG A 358 6.30 -3.34 14.12
C ARG A 358 6.96 -4.23 15.17
N THR A 359 6.60 -5.51 15.20
CA THR A 359 7.00 -6.43 16.27
C THR A 359 7.70 -7.67 15.74
N TYR A 360 7.16 -8.27 14.69
CA TYR A 360 7.60 -9.58 14.21
C TYR A 360 8.40 -9.49 12.92
N LYS A 361 9.22 -10.50 12.69
CA LYS A 361 9.93 -10.66 11.44
C LYS A 361 8.94 -10.94 10.30
N ILE A 362 9.20 -10.34 9.14
CA ILE A 362 8.56 -10.67 7.86
C ILE A 362 9.58 -11.38 6.98
N GLY A 363 9.25 -12.58 6.50
CA GLY A 363 10.07 -13.34 5.55
C GLY A 363 9.80 -12.90 4.11
N ARG A 364 10.84 -12.88 3.26
CA ARG A 364 10.74 -12.55 1.84
C ARG A 364 11.11 -13.73 0.96
N ILE A 365 10.28 -14.00 -0.04
CA ILE A 365 10.62 -14.90 -1.15
C ILE A 365 10.65 -14.04 -2.42
N PHE A 366 11.82 -13.96 -3.07
CA PHE A 366 12.01 -13.09 -4.23
C PHE A 366 11.67 -13.77 -5.56
N ASP A 367 11.46 -15.09 -5.55
CA ASP A 367 10.97 -15.83 -6.70
C ASP A 367 9.47 -15.62 -6.91
N SER A 368 9.03 -15.69 -8.16
CA SER A 368 7.61 -15.58 -8.50
C SER A 368 6.82 -16.74 -7.89
N LEU A 369 5.91 -16.44 -6.96
CA LEU A 369 5.05 -17.43 -6.32
C LEU A 369 3.68 -17.57 -6.99
N TYR A 370 3.24 -16.54 -7.72
CA TYR A 370 1.99 -16.55 -8.46
C TYR A 370 2.02 -15.61 -9.67
N PHE A 371 1.14 -15.89 -10.63
CA PHE A 371 0.92 -15.10 -11.83
C PHE A 371 -0.23 -14.13 -11.58
N CYS A 372 0.08 -12.83 -11.60
CA CYS A 372 -0.90 -11.76 -11.49
C CYS A 372 -1.45 -11.46 -12.89
N ARG A 373 -2.66 -11.96 -13.16
CA ARG A 373 -3.28 -11.89 -14.50
C ARG A 373 -3.90 -10.52 -14.73
N ARG A 374 -3.66 -9.95 -15.91
CA ARG A 374 -4.28 -8.71 -16.39
C ARG A 374 -5.13 -9.01 -17.64
N TRP A 375 -6.38 -8.55 -17.66
CA TRP A 375 -7.28 -8.69 -18.81
C TRP A 375 -8.25 -7.50 -18.86
N HIS A 376 -8.99 -7.37 -19.96
CA HIS A 376 -9.83 -6.21 -20.30
C HIS A 376 -10.88 -5.81 -19.25
N ASP A 377 -11.40 -6.77 -18.47
CA ASP A 377 -12.36 -6.52 -17.38
C ASP A 377 -11.68 -6.31 -16.00
N ASN A 378 -10.35 -6.28 -15.95
CA ASN A 378 -9.63 -5.99 -14.71
C ASN A 378 -9.76 -4.47 -14.41
N THR A 379 -10.77 -4.11 -13.63
CA THR A 379 -11.29 -2.74 -13.42
C THR A 379 -10.36 -1.73 -12.72
N ASP A 380 -9.07 -2.02 -12.54
CA ASP A 380 -8.13 -1.10 -11.87
C ASP A 380 -7.35 -0.17 -12.81
N ALA A 381 -7.59 -0.23 -14.13
CA ALA A 381 -6.76 0.49 -15.11
C ALA A 381 -7.07 2.00 -15.26
N SER A 382 -8.08 2.55 -14.55
CA SER A 382 -8.32 4.01 -14.54
C SER A 382 -9.23 4.44 -13.39
N LEU A 383 -8.76 4.32 -12.15
CA LEU A 383 -9.45 4.95 -11.01
C LEU A 383 -9.56 6.46 -11.26
N ASP A 384 -10.75 7.02 -11.00
CA ASP A 384 -10.91 8.46 -11.02
C ASP A 384 -10.06 9.11 -9.89
N THR A 385 -9.78 10.41 -10.03
CA THR A 385 -8.97 11.15 -9.05
C THR A 385 -9.55 11.06 -7.64
N ALA A 386 -10.88 11.00 -7.50
CA ALA A 386 -11.55 10.90 -6.20
C ALA A 386 -11.28 9.56 -5.52
N ALA A 387 -11.29 8.45 -6.26
CA ALA A 387 -10.96 7.12 -5.78
C ALA A 387 -9.48 7.00 -5.41
N VAL A 388 -8.58 7.55 -6.23
CA VAL A 388 -7.14 7.63 -5.92
C VAL A 388 -6.91 8.42 -4.62
N ASN A 389 -7.56 9.58 -4.49
CA ASN A 389 -7.48 10.41 -3.28
C ASN A 389 -8.00 9.67 -2.04
N ARG A 390 -9.16 9.01 -2.13
CA ARG A 390 -9.72 8.22 -1.03
C ARG A 390 -8.77 7.10 -0.59
N ASN A 391 -8.18 6.40 -1.55
CA ASN A 391 -7.23 5.31 -1.30
C ASN A 391 -5.93 5.81 -0.65
N ASN A 392 -5.37 6.91 -1.16
CA ASN A 392 -4.17 7.54 -0.62
C ASN A 392 -4.40 8.10 0.79
N LEU A 393 -5.53 8.77 1.01
CA LEU A 393 -5.91 9.29 2.33
C LEU A 393 -6.04 8.16 3.35
N PHE A 394 -6.67 7.04 2.95
CA PHE A 394 -6.80 5.87 3.83
C PHE A 394 -5.43 5.28 4.19
N LYS A 395 -4.54 5.05 3.23
CA LYS A 395 -3.18 4.53 3.50
C LYS A 395 -2.36 5.48 4.36
N ASP A 396 -2.50 6.79 4.20
CA ASP A 396 -1.86 7.78 5.09
C ASP A 396 -2.40 7.71 6.52
N THR A 397 -3.70 7.45 6.70
CA THR A 397 -4.27 7.20 8.03
C THR A 397 -3.69 5.93 8.65
N LEU A 398 -3.50 4.86 7.87
CA LEU A 398 -2.84 3.64 8.35
C LEU A 398 -1.39 3.92 8.79
N ARG A 399 -0.61 4.63 7.96
CA ARG A 399 0.76 5.04 8.30
C ARG A 399 0.80 5.93 9.52
N THR A 400 -0.13 6.87 9.67
CA THR A 400 -0.20 7.78 10.82
C THR A 400 -0.40 7.00 12.12
N ARG A 401 -1.37 6.07 12.12
CA ARG A 401 -1.62 5.20 13.27
C ARG A 401 -0.41 4.34 13.61
N GLU A 402 0.24 3.75 12.60
CA GLU A 402 1.45 2.96 12.81
C GLU A 402 2.60 3.80 13.34
N LEU A 403 2.81 5.00 12.80
CA LEU A 403 3.83 5.94 13.24
C LEU A 403 3.67 6.28 14.72
N HIS A 404 2.46 6.63 15.14
CA HIS A 404 2.16 6.91 16.55
C HIS A 404 2.35 5.68 17.45
N ALA A 405 1.99 4.48 16.96
CA ALA A 405 2.23 3.24 17.69
C ALA A 405 3.73 2.96 17.89
N ARG A 406 4.57 3.20 16.88
CA ARG A 406 6.04 3.08 16.99
C ARG A 406 6.62 4.09 17.96
N ILE A 407 6.20 5.35 17.89
CA ILE A 407 6.65 6.40 18.83
C ILE A 407 6.26 6.02 20.27
N ALA A 408 5.06 5.51 20.48
CA ALA A 408 4.61 5.07 21.80
C ALA A 408 5.39 3.84 22.30
N LEU A 409 5.76 2.92 21.41
CA LEU A 409 6.59 1.76 21.72
C LEU A 409 8.01 2.16 22.13
N LEU A 410 8.64 3.07 21.39
CA LEU A 410 10.04 3.48 21.60
C LEU A 410 10.24 4.44 22.78
N LYS A 411 9.15 5.00 23.33
CA LYS A 411 9.17 5.81 24.55
C LYS A 411 9.07 4.99 25.84
N ARG A 412 8.73 3.69 25.74
CA ARG A 412 8.71 2.74 26.87
C ARG A 412 10.10 2.17 27.07
#